data_AF-G0UP22-F1
#
_entry.id   AF-G0UP22-F1
#
_cell.length_a   1.000
_cell.length_b   1.000
_cell.length_c   1.000
_cell.angle_alpha   90.00
_cell.angle_beta   90.00
_cell.angle_gamma   90.00
#
_symmetry.space_group_name_H-M   'P 1'
#
loop_
_entity.id
_entity.type
_entity.pdbx_description
1 polymer ?
#
loop_
_entity_poly.entity_id
_entity_poly.type
_entity_poly.pdbx_seq_one_letter_code
_entity_poly.pdbx_strand_id
1 'polypeptide(L)'
;MRLANILRRVASGQFSSAQPPGRPYLRVVKMLQTDGEGPPAAWAVFEEFRAYYRKISCSAPTSEMPMQPLQQFCGSVGDVELFTVLMMKVLCDLHKLEDLRFLFAQCMLELPSPSVELFNVYLLAISLSDTFNQYEIENAVEAMRERGVEPDIVTRISLFIFYMRLGEDYTAWWPSIREEVENIARSRQDWRQKHPLLSMRLQHCFQTLLRVHHDVVMIHECFQLLKLIDCPKITCRLLLPYLLLSTNNAASPPSTAVELIEAMEEARKREAPAASGGATADTDASGGGGGHGVMETPPLGEHGEPVLNNDVTVLKLMAKCAKWGDVSSADYVLKYLQRHPGIILPEHECILKLLRLEALARSGSLREALFLVEDELPASSCAPGPRPKLFVNSKRLTLLNADPVMSLVHFIAEVDTRVEESLLILEERKEGKLSVSHKSLNILLEACALLRDGVKASLVFSSFRAFSACKTARTYSLLLRASPNAVQAVGEISTYLADMTDMGVEVTPDFLRCGLELALEAQDVCAAMKMIEYHERNGVTIESKLSARLLKMLCLVVDIESTRKVLSVLRATQSPVDPRCLSLCVATFKRWDIPCDDLRKSN
;
A
#
# COMPACT_ATOMS: atom_id res chain seq x y z
N MET A 1 31.21 17.01 -1.31
CA MET A 1 31.31 16.70 -2.76
C MET A 1 30.22 17.31 -3.67
N ARG A 2 29.01 17.66 -3.19
CA ARG A 2 27.86 17.97 -4.10
C ARG A 2 27.68 19.44 -4.51
N LEU A 3 28.37 20.41 -3.90
CA LEU A 3 28.39 21.83 -4.32
C LEU A 3 29.53 22.19 -5.30
N ALA A 4 30.53 21.31 -5.44
CA ALA A 4 31.72 21.57 -6.25
C ALA A 4 31.44 21.65 -7.76
N ASN A 5 30.37 21.02 -8.25
CA ASN A 5 30.05 20.99 -9.68
C ASN A 5 29.39 22.26 -10.22
N ILE A 6 28.72 23.05 -9.38
CA ILE A 6 28.16 24.35 -9.79
C ILE A 6 29.27 25.41 -9.82
N LEU A 7 30.24 25.32 -8.91
CA LEU A 7 31.41 26.20 -8.84
C LEU A 7 32.48 25.89 -9.91
N ARG A 8 32.47 24.70 -10.53
CA ARG A 8 33.44 24.28 -11.56
C ARG A 8 33.42 25.12 -12.84
N ARG A 9 32.33 25.82 -13.16
CA ARG A 9 32.20 26.57 -14.43
C ARG A 9 32.70 28.02 -14.39
N VAL A 10 33.00 28.56 -13.20
CA VAL A 10 33.45 29.96 -13.06
C VAL A 10 34.98 30.06 -12.92
N ALA A 11 35.69 28.96 -12.64
CA ALA A 11 37.09 28.96 -12.23
C ALA A 11 38.09 28.43 -13.28
N SER A 12 37.82 28.58 -14.58
CA SER A 12 38.82 28.28 -15.62
C SER A 12 39.74 29.48 -15.85
N GLY A 13 40.67 29.71 -14.92
CA GLY A 13 41.73 30.69 -15.04
C GLY A 13 42.84 30.36 -14.04
N GLN A 14 43.86 29.64 -14.50
CA GLN A 14 45.09 29.38 -13.74
C GLN A 14 45.74 30.71 -13.36
N PHE A 15 46.28 30.86 -12.14
CA PHE A 15 47.62 31.43 -11.90
C PHE A 15 48.08 31.27 -10.44
N SER A 16 49.41 31.30 -10.32
CA SER A 16 50.28 30.84 -9.24
C SER A 16 50.34 31.75 -8.00
N SER A 17 51.00 31.22 -6.97
CA SER A 17 51.15 31.66 -5.59
C SER A 17 51.77 33.04 -5.38
N ALA A 18 51.26 33.70 -4.31
CA ALA A 18 51.75 34.85 -3.54
C ALA A 18 51.25 36.25 -3.99
N GLN A 19 50.37 36.88 -3.17
CA GLN A 19 50.07 38.32 -2.95
C GLN A 19 48.63 38.56 -2.38
N PRO A 20 48.20 39.82 -2.11
CA PRO A 20 47.88 40.52 -0.84
C PRO A 20 46.43 40.22 -0.31
N PRO A 21 45.72 40.99 0.57
CA PRO A 21 44.50 40.47 1.22
C PRO A 21 43.38 40.30 0.18
N GLY A 22 43.23 39.08 -0.32
CA GLY A 22 42.23 38.73 -1.31
C GLY A 22 40.83 38.91 -0.74
N ARG A 23 39.91 39.37 -1.60
CA ARG A 23 38.49 39.56 -1.27
C ARG A 23 37.96 38.37 -0.45
N PRO A 24 37.32 38.57 0.72
CA PRO A 24 36.96 37.49 1.64
C PRO A 24 36.16 36.35 1.00
N TYR A 25 35.23 36.65 0.09
CA TYR A 25 34.44 35.61 -0.60
C TYR A 25 35.30 34.69 -1.48
N LEU A 26 36.37 35.18 -2.12
CA LEU A 26 37.27 34.35 -2.93
C LEU A 26 38.07 33.38 -2.04
N ARG A 27 38.41 33.81 -0.81
CA ARG A 27 39.04 32.94 0.18
C ARG A 27 38.10 31.81 0.59
N VAL A 28 36.83 32.13 0.85
CA VAL A 28 35.78 31.14 1.17
C VAL A 28 35.62 30.15 0.01
N VAL A 29 35.51 30.61 -1.23
CA VAL A 29 35.40 29.73 -2.42
C VAL A 29 36.62 28.81 -2.52
N LYS A 30 37.83 29.33 -2.33
CA LYS A 30 39.06 28.54 -2.40
C LYS A 30 39.12 27.47 -1.30
N MET A 31 38.72 27.81 -0.08
CA MET A 31 38.66 26.85 1.05
C MET A 31 37.61 25.76 0.81
N LEU A 32 36.47 26.10 0.21
CA LEU A 32 35.44 25.13 -0.17
C LEU A 32 35.85 24.23 -1.35
N GLN A 33 36.84 24.63 -2.14
CA GLN A 33 37.38 23.89 -3.29
C GLN A 33 38.58 23.01 -2.95
N THR A 34 39.23 23.22 -1.81
CA THR A 34 40.43 22.47 -1.39
C THR A 34 40.00 21.13 -0.80
N ASP A 35 40.47 20.03 -1.38
CA ASP A 35 40.12 18.67 -0.95
C ASP A 35 40.54 18.45 0.51
N GLY A 36 39.54 18.17 1.38
CA GLY A 36 39.73 17.83 2.79
C GLY A 36 39.47 18.94 3.81
N GLU A 37 39.38 20.22 3.40
CA GLU A 37 39.21 21.35 4.34
C GLU A 37 37.74 21.73 4.59
N GLY A 38 36.91 21.77 3.54
CA GLY A 38 35.44 21.85 3.63
C GLY A 38 34.86 23.08 4.37
N PRO A 39 33.57 23.01 4.77
CA PRO A 39 32.89 24.08 5.52
C PRO A 39 33.60 24.53 6.83
N PRO A 40 34.24 23.63 7.62
CA PRO A 40 34.95 24.04 8.84
C PRO A 40 36.11 25.01 8.60
N ALA A 41 36.86 24.85 7.51
CA ALA A 41 37.95 25.78 7.17
C ALA A 41 37.42 27.15 6.72
N ALA A 42 36.33 27.17 5.96
CA ALA A 42 35.67 28.41 5.53
C ALA A 42 35.11 29.23 6.71
N TRP A 43 34.71 28.57 7.81
CA TRP A 43 34.23 29.24 9.03
C TRP A 43 35.27 30.14 9.70
N ALA A 44 36.57 29.87 9.54
CA ALA A 44 37.63 30.74 10.07
C ALA A 44 37.52 32.18 9.52
N VAL A 45 37.08 32.34 8.27
CA VAL A 45 36.87 33.67 7.65
C VAL A 45 35.70 34.41 8.30
N PHE A 46 34.70 33.69 8.81
CA PHE A 46 33.62 34.30 9.58
C PHE A 46 34.06 34.71 10.99
N GLU A 47 34.90 33.91 11.66
CA GLU A 47 35.48 34.28 12.94
C GLU A 47 36.40 35.52 12.82
N GLU A 48 37.14 35.64 11.72
CA GLU A 48 37.88 36.87 11.38
C GLU A 48 36.93 38.08 11.27
N PHE A 49 35.81 37.95 10.55
CA PHE A 49 34.80 39.00 10.44
C PHE A 49 34.21 39.36 11.82
N ARG A 50 33.89 38.36 12.65
CA ARG A 50 33.34 38.57 14.00
C ARG A 50 34.34 39.30 14.90
N ALA A 51 35.61 38.94 14.85
CA ALA A 51 36.67 39.62 15.59
C ALA A 51 36.84 41.07 15.10
N TYR A 52 36.79 41.28 13.79
CA TYR A 52 36.84 42.61 13.17
C TYR A 52 35.64 43.48 13.59
N TYR A 53 34.43 42.93 13.52
CA TYR A 53 33.19 43.59 13.96
C TYR A 53 33.30 44.05 15.42
N ARG A 54 33.68 43.16 16.34
CA ARG A 54 33.84 43.52 17.77
C ARG A 54 34.87 44.64 17.97
N LYS A 55 35.99 44.61 17.24
CA LYS A 55 37.03 45.64 17.33
C LYS A 55 36.49 47.02 16.93
N ILE A 56 35.68 47.09 15.88
CA ILE A 56 35.10 48.34 15.38
C ILE A 56 33.95 48.82 16.27
N SER A 57 33.09 47.91 16.75
CA SER A 57 32.00 48.27 17.66
C SER A 57 32.50 48.77 19.02
N CYS A 58 33.69 48.35 19.47
CA CYS A 58 34.30 48.84 20.72
C CYS A 58 35.06 50.16 20.56
N SER A 59 35.47 50.57 19.35
CA SER A 59 36.04 51.89 19.11
C SER A 59 34.91 52.93 18.97
N ALA A 60 34.75 53.81 19.96
CA ALA A 60 33.69 54.81 20.00
C ALA A 60 33.64 55.67 18.72
N PRO A 61 32.45 55.96 18.15
CA PRO A 61 32.33 56.75 16.92
C PRO A 61 32.58 58.24 17.22
N THR A 62 33.66 58.80 16.68
CA THR A 62 33.88 60.25 16.60
C THR A 62 33.30 60.87 15.31
N SER A 63 32.56 60.11 14.50
CA SER A 63 32.05 60.55 13.20
C SER A 63 30.61 60.09 12.97
N GLU A 64 29.76 61.00 12.46
CA GLU A 64 28.34 60.84 12.15
C GLU A 64 28.04 59.85 11.00
N MET A 65 29.03 59.12 10.48
CA MET A 65 28.80 58.17 9.40
C MET A 65 28.29 56.81 9.92
N PRO A 66 27.27 56.22 9.27
CA PRO A 66 26.77 54.90 9.65
C PRO A 66 27.89 53.86 9.55
N MET A 67 28.13 53.13 10.64
CA MET A 67 29.13 52.06 10.66
C MET A 67 28.73 50.95 9.68
N GLN A 68 29.58 50.69 8.68
CA GLN A 68 29.41 49.62 7.68
C GLN A 68 30.53 48.57 7.79
N PRO A 69 30.62 47.82 8.91
CA PRO A 69 31.70 46.87 9.16
C PRO A 69 31.76 45.71 8.17
N LEU A 70 30.63 45.23 7.64
CA LEU A 70 30.62 44.15 6.66
C LEU A 70 31.16 44.62 5.30
N GLN A 71 30.79 45.82 4.86
CA GLN A 71 31.33 46.46 3.67
C GLN A 71 32.83 46.73 3.80
N GLN A 72 33.27 47.25 4.96
CA GLN A 72 34.70 47.50 5.20
C GLN A 72 35.51 46.19 5.24
N PHE A 73 34.95 45.11 5.80
CA PHE A 73 35.58 43.79 5.78
C PHE A 73 35.66 43.21 4.36
N CYS A 74 34.60 43.35 3.55
CA CYS A 74 34.56 42.86 2.18
C CYS A 74 35.39 43.72 1.21
N GLY A 75 35.66 44.98 1.56
CA GLY A 75 36.40 45.95 0.75
C GLY A 75 35.58 46.64 -0.34
N SER A 76 34.36 46.16 -0.63
CA SER A 76 33.46 46.71 -1.64
C SER A 76 32.00 46.34 -1.34
N VAL A 77 31.06 47.25 -1.63
CA VAL A 77 29.62 47.00 -1.52
C VAL A 77 29.20 45.80 -2.37
N GLY A 78 29.75 45.67 -3.59
CA GLY A 78 29.37 44.62 -4.53
C GLY A 78 29.78 43.21 -4.09
N ASP A 79 30.71 43.10 -3.13
CA ASP A 79 31.20 41.82 -2.63
C ASP A 79 30.47 41.39 -1.33
N VAL A 80 29.74 42.30 -0.67
CA VAL A 80 29.04 42.06 0.60
C VAL A 80 28.02 40.94 0.47
N GLU A 81 27.16 41.02 -0.55
CA GLU A 81 26.09 40.04 -0.73
C GLU A 81 26.64 38.66 -1.12
N LEU A 82 27.62 38.62 -2.03
CA LEU A 82 28.28 37.38 -2.46
C LEU A 82 28.96 36.68 -1.27
N PHE A 83 29.69 37.44 -0.45
CA PHE A 83 30.30 36.93 0.78
C PHE A 83 29.23 36.39 1.74
N THR A 84 28.17 37.18 1.96
CA THR A 84 27.09 36.85 2.88
C THR A 84 26.37 35.56 2.46
N VAL A 85 25.93 35.45 1.21
CA VAL A 85 25.25 34.27 0.67
C VAL A 85 26.12 33.01 0.80
N LEU A 86 27.41 33.10 0.47
CA LEU A 86 28.33 31.97 0.60
C LEU A 86 28.54 31.59 2.06
N MET A 87 28.74 32.58 2.94
CA MET A 87 29.02 32.32 4.34
C MET A 87 27.79 31.81 5.08
N MET A 88 26.60 32.31 4.79
CA MET A 88 25.35 31.79 5.33
C MET A 88 25.14 30.32 4.91
N LYS A 89 25.50 29.94 3.68
CA LYS A 89 25.49 28.52 3.26
C LYS A 89 26.45 27.67 4.11
N VAL A 90 27.68 28.16 4.36
CA VAL A 90 28.66 27.49 5.24
C VAL A 90 28.15 27.36 6.68
N LEU A 91 27.62 28.44 7.25
CA LEU A 91 27.09 28.45 8.62
C LEU A 91 25.87 27.53 8.76
N CYS A 92 25.04 27.43 7.73
CA CYS A 92 23.94 26.47 7.66
C CYS A 92 24.47 25.02 7.69
N ASP A 93 25.46 24.69 6.88
CA ASP A 93 26.08 23.34 6.84
C ASP A 93 26.75 22.97 8.18
N LEU A 94 27.22 23.96 8.95
CA LEU A 94 27.81 23.79 10.28
C LEU A 94 26.80 23.89 11.43
N HIS A 95 25.51 24.04 11.14
CA HIS A 95 24.45 24.22 12.13
C HIS A 95 24.67 25.43 13.08
N LYS A 96 25.32 26.49 12.60
CA LYS A 96 25.60 27.75 13.35
C LYS A 96 24.54 28.81 13.05
N LEU A 97 23.31 28.58 13.52
CA LEU A 97 22.16 29.42 13.16
C LEU A 97 22.20 30.84 13.75
N GLU A 98 22.68 31.01 14.98
CA GLU A 98 22.85 32.35 15.58
C GLU A 98 23.84 33.21 14.80
N ASP A 99 24.94 32.60 14.37
CA ASP A 99 25.98 33.22 13.56
C ASP A 99 25.42 33.65 12.20
N LEU A 100 24.55 32.84 11.63
CA LEU A 100 23.84 33.10 10.39
C LEU A 100 22.82 34.24 10.53
N ARG A 101 22.03 34.24 11.60
CA ARG A 101 21.07 35.31 11.93
C ARG A 101 21.78 36.65 12.10
N PHE A 102 22.89 36.65 12.83
CA PHE A 102 23.74 37.82 13.00
C PHE A 102 24.25 38.35 11.65
N LEU A 103 24.79 37.47 10.80
CA LEU A 103 25.30 37.86 9.50
C LEU A 103 24.21 38.42 8.58
N PHE A 104 23.03 37.78 8.56
CA PHE A 104 21.88 38.25 7.80
C PHE A 104 21.41 39.63 8.27
N ALA A 105 21.24 39.83 9.58
CA ALA A 105 20.85 41.12 10.15
C ALA A 105 21.87 42.22 9.80
N GLN A 106 23.17 41.93 9.88
CA GLN A 106 24.20 42.89 9.51
C GLN A 106 24.17 43.24 8.02
N CYS A 107 23.94 42.24 7.16
CA CYS A 107 23.79 42.47 5.73
C CYS A 107 22.54 43.33 5.42
N MET A 108 21.42 43.10 6.12
CA MET A 108 20.20 43.91 5.96
C MET A 108 20.37 45.36 6.40
N LEU A 109 21.28 45.67 7.32
CA LEU A 109 21.57 47.05 7.74
C LEU A 109 22.42 47.80 6.70
N GLU A 110 23.35 47.10 6.05
CA GLU A 110 24.35 47.73 5.18
C GLU A 110 23.97 47.72 3.70
N LEU A 111 23.15 46.76 3.25
CA LEU A 111 22.79 46.59 1.85
C LEU A 111 21.47 47.31 1.54
N PRO A 112 21.48 48.33 0.65
CA PRO A 112 20.26 49.08 0.33
C PRO A 112 19.29 48.29 -0.56
N SER A 113 19.82 47.40 -1.41
CA SER A 113 19.06 46.64 -2.41
C SER A 113 19.46 45.15 -2.37
N PRO A 114 19.05 44.40 -1.33
CA PRO A 114 19.32 42.97 -1.23
C PRO A 114 18.62 42.17 -2.35
N SER A 115 19.23 41.09 -2.82
CA SER A 115 18.57 40.19 -3.79
C SER A 115 17.60 39.22 -3.11
N VAL A 116 16.68 38.69 -3.90
CA VAL A 116 15.79 37.60 -3.49
C VAL A 116 16.56 36.32 -3.14
N GLU A 117 17.77 36.10 -3.69
CA GLU A 117 18.59 34.92 -3.35
C GLU A 117 19.03 34.96 -1.88
N LEU A 118 19.41 36.14 -1.37
CA LEU A 118 19.83 36.32 0.01
C LEU A 118 18.72 35.91 0.99
N PHE A 119 17.49 36.37 0.76
CA PHE A 119 16.32 35.95 1.54
C PHE A 119 16.03 34.45 1.40
N ASN A 120 16.10 33.91 0.18
CA ASN A 120 15.87 32.48 -0.05
C ASN A 120 16.89 31.58 0.68
N VAL A 121 18.15 32.01 0.80
CA VAL A 121 19.19 31.30 1.57
C VAL A 121 18.92 31.38 3.06
N TYR A 122 18.53 32.55 3.56
CA TYR A 122 18.13 32.74 4.96
C TYR A 122 16.97 31.83 5.34
N LEU A 123 15.88 31.91 4.57
CA LEU A 123 14.70 31.08 4.73
C LEU A 123 15.04 29.59 4.59
N LEU A 124 16.05 29.23 3.79
CA LEU A 124 16.48 27.83 3.67
C LEU A 124 17.12 27.34 4.94
N ALA A 125 18.08 28.08 5.45
CA ALA A 125 18.78 27.74 6.67
C ALA A 125 17.82 27.61 7.87
N ILE A 126 16.90 28.58 8.02
CA ILE A 126 15.90 28.56 9.09
C ILE A 126 14.97 27.36 8.96
N SER A 127 14.53 27.05 7.74
CA SER A 127 13.63 25.91 7.51
C SER A 127 14.27 24.55 7.79
N LEU A 128 15.61 24.47 7.84
CA LEU A 128 16.33 23.26 8.22
C LEU A 128 16.55 23.17 9.74
N SER A 129 16.19 24.21 10.48
CA SER A 129 16.19 24.23 11.94
C SER A 129 14.84 23.79 12.51
N ASP A 130 14.84 23.42 13.79
CA ASP A 130 13.64 23.14 14.58
C ASP A 130 13.28 24.31 15.52
N THR A 131 13.99 25.44 15.42
CA THR A 131 13.97 26.53 16.39
C THR A 131 13.48 27.86 15.82
N PHE A 132 12.69 27.83 14.74
CA PHE A 132 12.11 29.04 14.18
C PHE A 132 10.71 29.29 14.75
N ASN A 133 10.28 30.55 14.72
CA ASN A 133 8.94 30.96 15.11
C ASN A 133 8.29 31.81 14.03
N GLN A 134 6.99 32.05 14.15
CA GLN A 134 6.22 32.83 13.20
C GLN A 134 6.79 34.25 13.02
N TYR A 135 7.18 34.92 14.10
CA TYR A 135 7.75 36.28 14.05
C TYR A 135 9.03 36.36 13.20
N GLU A 136 9.90 35.36 13.27
CA GLU A 136 11.13 35.31 12.47
C GLU A 136 10.82 35.27 10.97
N ILE A 137 9.76 34.56 10.58
CA ILE A 137 9.31 34.45 9.19
C ILE A 137 8.63 35.75 8.74
N GLU A 138 7.73 36.30 9.56
CA GLU A 138 7.02 37.55 9.28
C GLU A 138 7.99 38.73 9.16
N ASN A 139 9.00 38.82 10.04
CA ASN A 139 10.03 39.84 9.96
C ASN A 139 10.85 39.73 8.67
N ALA A 140 11.14 38.52 8.19
CA ALA A 140 11.84 38.34 6.92
C ALA A 140 10.97 38.80 5.73
N VAL A 141 9.68 38.51 5.75
CA VAL A 141 8.72 38.96 4.72
C VAL A 141 8.55 40.48 4.74
N GLU A 142 8.45 41.08 5.92
CA GLU A 142 8.34 42.54 6.04
C GLU A 142 9.63 43.22 5.56
N ALA A 143 10.81 42.68 5.93
CA ALA A 143 12.09 43.17 5.42
C ALA A 143 12.19 43.08 3.88
N MET A 144 11.66 42.02 3.26
CA MET A 144 11.58 41.95 1.79
C MET A 144 10.70 43.08 1.23
N ARG A 145 9.53 43.31 1.83
CA ARG A 145 8.59 44.37 1.41
C ARG A 145 9.19 45.76 1.54
N GLU A 146 9.79 46.08 2.70
CA GLU A 146 10.43 47.37 2.96
C GLU A 146 11.59 47.65 1.99
N ARG A 147 12.29 46.60 1.57
CA ARG A 147 13.40 46.68 0.59
C ARG A 147 12.94 46.60 -0.86
N GLY A 148 11.63 46.51 -1.13
CA GLY A 148 11.09 46.42 -2.48
C GLY A 148 11.48 45.14 -3.23
N VAL A 149 11.75 44.06 -2.51
CA VAL A 149 12.15 42.76 -3.07
C VAL A 149 10.91 41.88 -3.24
N GLU A 150 10.55 41.57 -4.48
CA GLU A 150 9.39 40.71 -4.76
C GLU A 150 9.69 39.23 -4.45
N PRO A 151 8.80 38.52 -3.74
CA PRO A 151 8.92 37.09 -3.51
C PRO A 151 8.86 36.28 -4.82
N ASP A 152 9.88 35.46 -5.07
CA ASP A 152 9.87 34.51 -6.18
C ASP A 152 9.23 33.16 -5.78
N ILE A 153 9.12 32.23 -6.73
CA ILE A 153 8.57 30.90 -6.46
C ILE A 153 9.29 30.14 -5.34
N VAL A 154 10.62 30.32 -5.21
CA VAL A 154 11.42 29.70 -4.16
C VAL A 154 11.02 30.26 -2.79
N THR A 155 10.78 31.56 -2.72
CA THR A 155 10.29 32.25 -1.52
C THR A 155 8.89 31.72 -1.16
N ARG A 156 7.98 31.63 -2.13
CA ARG A 156 6.62 31.12 -1.92
C ARG A 156 6.59 29.69 -1.40
N ILE A 157 7.40 28.79 -1.98
CA ILE A 157 7.55 27.41 -1.48
C ILE A 157 8.13 27.40 -0.06
N SER A 158 9.08 28.30 0.24
CA SER A 158 9.68 28.41 1.57
C SER A 158 8.64 28.79 2.62
N LEU A 159 7.84 29.83 2.35
CA LEU A 159 6.75 30.27 3.23
C LEU A 159 5.69 29.18 3.41
N PHE A 160 5.32 28.51 2.31
CA PHE A 160 4.40 27.37 2.37
C PHE A 160 4.92 26.28 3.34
N ILE A 161 6.20 25.90 3.25
CA ILE A 161 6.81 24.93 4.18
C ILE A 161 6.72 25.42 5.63
N PHE A 162 7.02 26.70 5.89
CA PHE A 162 7.01 27.26 7.24
C PHE A 162 5.63 27.23 7.87
N TYR A 163 4.63 27.75 7.18
CA TYR A 163 3.27 27.79 7.70
C TYR A 163 2.71 26.38 7.93
N MET A 164 2.99 25.45 7.02
CA MET A 164 2.66 24.05 7.20
C MET A 164 3.32 23.44 8.45
N ARG A 165 4.59 23.75 8.71
CA ARG A 165 5.30 23.29 9.92
C ARG A 165 4.79 23.97 11.20
N LEU A 166 4.24 25.18 11.12
CA LEU A 166 3.58 25.88 12.23
C LEU A 166 2.15 25.36 12.49
N GLY A 167 1.64 24.47 11.64
CA GLY A 167 0.30 23.89 11.76
C GLY A 167 -0.81 24.76 11.16
N GLU A 168 -0.46 25.79 10.40
CA GLU A 168 -1.42 26.63 9.69
C GLU A 168 -1.75 26.03 8.32
N ASP A 169 -3.03 26.04 7.94
CA ASP A 169 -3.50 25.47 6.68
C ASP A 169 -3.37 26.48 5.53
N TYR A 170 -2.33 26.28 4.72
CA TYR A 170 -2.06 27.07 3.52
C TYR A 170 -2.23 26.27 2.23
N THR A 171 -3.03 25.20 2.26
CA THR A 171 -3.29 24.35 1.10
C THR A 171 -3.82 25.10 -0.11
N ALA A 172 -4.58 26.19 0.12
CA ALA A 172 -5.08 27.07 -0.93
C ALA A 172 -3.97 27.71 -1.80
N TRP A 173 -2.72 27.80 -1.31
CA TRP A 173 -1.60 28.33 -2.07
C TRP A 173 -1.03 27.32 -3.06
N TRP A 174 -1.22 26.02 -2.81
CA TRP A 174 -0.61 24.95 -3.58
C TRP A 174 -0.94 24.98 -5.07
N PRO A 175 -2.19 25.19 -5.53
CA PRO A 175 -2.50 25.22 -6.96
C PRO A 175 -1.69 26.27 -7.73
N SER A 176 -1.52 27.46 -7.13
CA SER A 176 -0.76 28.55 -7.74
C SER A 176 0.76 28.27 -7.73
N ILE A 177 1.28 27.67 -6.65
CA ILE A 177 2.68 27.23 -6.58
C ILE A 177 2.94 26.16 -7.65
N ARG A 178 2.06 25.16 -7.77
CA ARG A 178 2.18 24.08 -8.75
C ARG A 178 2.22 24.61 -10.18
N GLU A 179 1.26 25.46 -10.55
CA GLU A 179 1.17 26.03 -11.89
C GLU A 179 2.43 26.82 -12.27
N GLU A 180 2.95 27.65 -11.37
CA GLU A 180 4.16 28.43 -11.62
C GLU A 180 5.39 27.52 -11.80
N VAL A 181 5.54 26.50 -10.96
CA VAL A 181 6.63 25.52 -11.07
C VAL A 181 6.55 24.73 -12.38
N GLU A 182 5.35 24.32 -12.81
CA GLU A 182 5.15 23.67 -14.10
C GLU A 182 5.53 24.58 -15.27
N ASN A 183 5.12 25.86 -15.23
CA ASN A 183 5.45 26.84 -16.25
C ASN A 183 6.96 27.06 -16.35
N ILE A 184 7.65 27.18 -15.21
CA ILE A 184 9.11 27.27 -15.15
C ILE A 184 9.76 26.05 -15.79
N ALA A 185 9.30 24.85 -15.43
CA ALA A 185 9.86 23.61 -15.97
C ALA A 185 9.62 23.45 -17.48
N ARG A 186 8.47 23.90 -18.01
CA ARG A 186 8.14 23.85 -19.45
C ARG A 186 8.89 24.89 -20.27
N SER A 187 9.27 26.02 -19.68
CA SER A 187 9.86 27.17 -20.39
C SER A 187 11.20 26.91 -21.09
N ARG A 188 11.90 25.77 -20.82
CA ARG A 188 13.21 25.33 -21.37
C ARG A 188 14.36 26.34 -21.29
N GLN A 189 14.16 27.55 -20.78
CA GLN A 189 15.21 28.48 -20.41
C GLN A 189 16.07 27.89 -19.28
N ASP A 190 17.27 28.45 -19.07
CA ASP A 190 18.16 28.15 -17.95
C ASP A 190 17.55 28.55 -16.58
N TRP A 191 16.41 27.95 -16.23
CA TRP A 191 15.73 28.15 -14.95
C TRP A 191 16.63 27.79 -13.77
N ARG A 192 17.62 26.90 -13.99
CA ARG A 192 18.65 26.57 -13.00
C ARG A 192 19.52 27.76 -12.64
N GLN A 193 19.72 28.72 -13.55
CA GLN A 193 20.44 29.96 -13.27
C GLN A 193 19.53 30.96 -12.56
N LYS A 194 18.24 31.04 -12.95
CA LYS A 194 17.28 31.97 -12.36
C LYS A 194 16.80 31.57 -10.96
N HIS A 195 16.64 30.26 -10.71
CA HIS A 195 16.14 29.69 -9.45
C HIS A 195 16.99 28.49 -8.99
N PRO A 196 18.25 28.73 -8.57
CA PRO A 196 19.19 27.64 -8.23
C PRO A 196 18.72 26.76 -7.06
N LEU A 197 17.88 27.30 -6.17
CA LEU A 197 17.37 26.61 -4.98
C LEU A 197 16.04 25.87 -5.19
N LEU A 198 15.39 26.02 -6.36
CA LEU A 198 14.05 25.47 -6.60
C LEU A 198 13.99 23.94 -6.38
N SER A 199 14.93 23.19 -6.94
CA SER A 199 15.00 21.73 -6.80
C SER A 199 15.12 21.29 -5.32
N MET A 200 15.99 21.95 -4.55
CA MET A 200 16.17 21.65 -3.13
C MET A 200 14.93 22.03 -2.31
N ARG A 201 14.28 23.15 -2.66
CA ARG A 201 13.06 23.58 -1.99
C ARG A 201 11.89 22.66 -2.24
N LEU A 202 11.69 22.20 -3.47
CA LEU A 202 10.67 21.21 -3.77
C LEU A 202 10.94 19.89 -3.03
N GLN A 203 12.21 19.49 -2.89
CA GLN A 203 12.55 18.28 -2.14
C GLN A 203 12.18 18.43 -0.65
N HIS A 204 12.50 19.59 -0.07
CA HIS A 204 12.13 19.88 1.32
C HIS A 204 10.61 19.99 1.50
N CYS A 205 9.90 20.58 0.52
CA CYS A 205 8.45 20.65 0.48
C CYS A 205 7.84 19.25 0.51
N PHE A 206 8.28 18.36 -0.38
CA PHE A 206 7.84 16.97 -0.43
C PHE A 206 8.07 16.24 0.90
N GLN A 207 9.26 16.37 1.49
CA GLN A 207 9.57 15.77 2.79
C GLN A 207 8.69 16.32 3.93
N THR A 208 8.35 17.61 3.88
CA THR A 208 7.46 18.25 4.85
C THR A 208 6.02 17.75 4.70
N LEU A 209 5.51 17.68 3.47
CA LEU A 209 4.17 17.18 3.18
C LEU A 209 3.98 15.73 3.63
N LEU A 210 5.00 14.88 3.41
CA LEU A 210 5.01 13.49 3.88
C LEU A 210 4.93 13.36 5.40
N ARG A 211 5.44 14.35 6.14
CA ARG A 211 5.49 14.32 7.62
C ARG A 211 4.27 14.96 8.27
N VAL A 212 3.73 16.03 7.70
CA VAL A 212 2.80 16.93 8.39
C VAL A 212 1.39 16.93 7.80
N HIS A 213 1.24 16.76 6.48
CA HIS A 213 -0.02 17.12 5.81
C HIS A 213 -0.93 15.96 5.40
N HIS A 214 -0.38 14.77 5.14
CA HIS A 214 -1.13 13.55 4.77
C HIS A 214 -2.07 13.61 3.55
N ASP A 215 -2.29 14.79 2.93
CA ASP A 215 -3.02 14.91 1.66
C ASP A 215 -2.23 14.25 0.53
N VAL A 216 -2.75 13.11 0.10
CA VAL A 216 -2.13 12.27 -0.92
C VAL A 216 -2.04 12.98 -2.27
N VAL A 217 -3.05 13.79 -2.63
CA VAL A 217 -3.08 14.47 -3.94
C VAL A 217 -1.94 15.47 -4.00
N MET A 218 -1.82 16.32 -2.98
CA MET A 218 -0.75 17.31 -2.89
C MET A 218 0.65 16.66 -2.82
N ILE A 219 0.81 15.59 -2.04
CA ILE A 219 2.07 14.83 -1.97
C ILE A 219 2.44 14.27 -3.34
N HIS A 220 1.46 13.71 -4.07
CA HIS A 220 1.68 13.15 -5.40
C HIS A 220 2.04 14.24 -6.42
N GLU A 221 1.33 15.36 -6.42
CA GLU A 221 1.66 16.49 -7.29
C GLU A 221 3.06 17.03 -7.02
N CYS A 222 3.46 17.15 -5.75
CA CYS A 222 4.80 17.58 -5.38
C CYS A 222 5.88 16.60 -5.87
N PHE A 223 5.60 15.29 -5.80
CA PHE A 223 6.45 14.25 -6.39
C PHE A 223 6.59 14.38 -7.91
N GLN A 224 5.50 14.66 -8.63
CA GLN A 224 5.55 14.88 -10.09
C GLN A 224 6.37 16.12 -10.46
N LEU A 225 6.25 17.22 -9.71
CA LEU A 225 7.08 18.41 -9.90
C LEU A 225 8.57 18.11 -9.69
N LEU A 226 8.91 17.32 -8.66
CA LEU A 226 10.28 16.88 -8.42
C LEU A 226 10.85 16.05 -9.57
N LYS A 227 10.05 15.11 -10.09
CA LYS A 227 10.41 14.27 -11.23
C LYS A 227 10.66 15.11 -12.49
N LEU A 228 9.86 16.15 -12.69
CA LEU A 228 9.98 17.08 -13.81
C LEU A 228 11.24 17.97 -13.71
N ILE A 229 11.57 18.45 -12.51
CA ILE A 229 12.62 19.46 -12.30
C ILE A 229 14.00 18.83 -12.08
N ASP A 230 14.09 17.76 -11.30
CA ASP A 230 15.37 17.18 -10.89
C ASP A 230 15.29 15.67 -10.68
N CYS A 231 14.91 14.94 -11.74
CA CYS A 231 14.87 13.47 -11.76
C CYS A 231 16.14 12.78 -11.20
N PRO A 232 17.38 13.28 -11.45
CA PRO A 232 18.59 12.68 -10.87
C PRO A 232 18.69 12.74 -9.34
N LYS A 233 17.97 13.65 -8.66
CA LYS A 233 17.97 13.76 -7.20
C LYS A 233 16.97 12.82 -6.51
N ILE A 234 16.12 12.16 -7.27
CA ILE A 234 15.20 11.16 -6.75
C ILE A 234 16.01 9.91 -6.38
N THR A 235 16.13 9.66 -5.08
CA THR A 235 16.87 8.51 -4.51
C THR A 235 15.91 7.57 -3.80
N CYS A 236 16.30 6.30 -3.64
CA CYS A 236 15.49 5.33 -2.88
C CYS A 236 15.21 5.80 -1.45
N ARG A 237 16.15 6.51 -0.81
CA ARG A 237 15.99 7.06 0.55
C ARG A 237 14.89 8.11 0.63
N LEU A 238 14.73 8.91 -0.44
CA LEU A 238 13.67 9.92 -0.51
C LEU A 238 12.29 9.28 -0.73
N LEU A 239 12.22 8.21 -1.53
CA LEU A 239 10.95 7.59 -1.91
C LEU A 239 10.43 6.55 -0.92
N LEU A 240 11.30 5.92 -0.13
CA LEU A 240 10.88 4.87 0.80
C LEU A 240 9.77 5.31 1.79
N PRO A 241 9.84 6.47 2.45
CA PRO A 241 8.74 6.94 3.31
C PRO A 241 7.44 7.14 2.54
N TYR A 242 7.51 7.59 1.29
CA TYR A 242 6.33 7.78 0.46
C TYR A 242 5.71 6.45 0.02
N LEU A 243 6.54 5.46 -0.32
CA LEU A 243 6.07 4.11 -0.65
C LEU A 243 5.35 3.47 0.56
N LEU A 244 5.90 3.62 1.77
CA LEU A 244 5.28 3.10 2.99
C LEU A 244 3.97 3.85 3.32
N LEU A 245 3.93 5.16 3.14
CA LEU A 245 2.72 5.95 3.30
C LEU A 245 1.65 5.53 2.28
N SER A 246 2.03 5.43 0.99
CA SER A 246 1.13 5.05 -0.08
C SER A 246 0.59 3.63 0.10
N THR A 247 1.42 2.65 0.44
CA THR A 247 0.96 1.26 0.63
C THR A 247 -0.02 1.09 1.81
N ASN A 248 0.10 1.90 2.87
CA ASN A 248 -0.78 1.80 4.05
C ASN A 248 -1.98 2.77 4.00
N ASN A 249 -1.89 3.88 3.28
CA ASN A 249 -2.97 4.87 3.20
C ASN A 249 -4.05 4.42 2.21
N ALA A 250 -5.26 4.17 2.71
CA ALA A 250 -6.41 3.74 1.92
C ALA A 250 -6.83 4.75 0.84
N ALA A 251 -6.63 6.05 1.07
CA ALA A 251 -7.03 7.12 0.14
C ALA A 251 -6.11 7.23 -1.07
N SER A 252 -4.88 6.72 -0.98
CA SER A 252 -3.98 6.74 -2.12
C SER A 252 -4.31 5.61 -3.10
N PRO A 253 -4.24 5.82 -4.42
CA PRO A 253 -4.46 4.73 -5.37
C PRO A 253 -3.26 3.75 -5.37
N PRO A 254 -3.46 2.48 -5.76
CA PRO A 254 -2.38 1.50 -5.90
C PRO A 254 -1.34 1.89 -6.96
N SER A 255 -1.79 2.53 -8.05
CA SER A 255 -0.93 3.03 -9.13
C SER A 255 0.19 3.94 -8.66
N THR A 256 -0.05 4.76 -7.61
CA THR A 256 0.99 5.58 -7.00
C THR A 256 2.11 4.74 -6.39
N ALA A 257 1.77 3.65 -5.69
CA ALA A 257 2.78 2.77 -5.11
C ALA A 257 3.59 2.06 -6.20
N VAL A 258 2.94 1.66 -7.29
CA VAL A 258 3.60 1.07 -8.47
C VAL A 258 4.57 2.06 -9.12
N GLU A 259 4.13 3.31 -9.37
CA GLU A 259 5.00 4.34 -9.94
C GLU A 259 6.24 4.60 -9.05
N LEU A 260 6.07 4.55 -7.73
CA LEU A 260 7.18 4.71 -6.79
C LEU A 260 8.16 3.54 -6.85
N ILE A 261 7.67 2.31 -7.01
CA ILE A 261 8.53 1.13 -7.20
C ILE A 261 9.34 1.29 -8.48
N GLU A 262 8.71 1.67 -9.60
CA GLU A 262 9.39 1.92 -10.87
C GLU A 262 10.45 3.03 -10.75
N ALA A 263 10.10 4.14 -10.09
CA ALA A 263 11.03 5.24 -9.87
C ALA A 263 12.22 4.82 -8.99
N MET A 264 12.02 3.93 -8.01
CA MET A 264 13.08 3.38 -7.18
C MET A 264 13.98 2.39 -7.94
N GLU A 265 13.41 1.53 -8.79
CA GLU A 265 14.19 0.65 -9.68
C GLU A 265 15.08 1.46 -10.62
N GLU A 266 14.53 2.52 -11.21
CA GLU A 266 15.25 3.43 -12.10
C GLU A 266 16.34 4.22 -11.37
N ALA A 267 16.06 4.71 -10.15
CA ALA A 267 17.08 5.35 -9.31
C ALA A 267 18.25 4.40 -9.01
N ARG A 268 17.98 3.13 -8.69
CA ARG A 268 19.03 2.12 -8.45
C ARG A 268 19.88 1.85 -9.68
N LYS A 269 19.28 1.75 -10.86
CA LYS A 269 20.03 1.59 -12.13
C LYS A 269 21.02 2.73 -12.37
N ARG A 270 20.68 3.95 -11.94
CA ARG A 270 21.57 5.11 -12.03
C ARG A 270 22.67 5.14 -10.97
N GLU A 271 22.44 4.54 -9.81
CA GLU A 271 23.42 4.45 -8.72
C GLU A 271 24.43 3.29 -8.92
N ALA A 272 24.03 2.22 -9.62
CA ALA A 272 24.83 1.03 -9.89
C ALA A 272 26.19 1.24 -10.61
N PRO A 273 26.40 2.24 -11.50
CA PRO A 273 27.70 2.45 -12.16
C PRO A 273 28.78 3.05 -11.24
N ALA A 274 28.45 3.52 -10.05
CA ALA A 274 29.38 4.25 -9.19
C ALA A 274 30.08 3.37 -8.12
N ALA A 275 29.65 2.11 -7.93
CA ALA A 275 30.13 1.25 -6.85
C ALA A 275 31.22 0.23 -7.27
N SER A 276 31.60 0.16 -8.55
CA SER A 276 32.61 -0.78 -9.06
C SER A 276 34.03 -0.20 -9.17
N GLY A 277 34.28 1.02 -8.69
CA GLY A 277 35.59 1.66 -8.73
C GLY A 277 35.96 2.28 -7.38
N GLY A 278 36.48 1.47 -6.45
CA GLY A 278 36.99 1.98 -5.17
C GLY A 278 37.12 0.95 -4.06
N ALA A 279 37.63 -0.25 -4.34
CA ALA A 279 38.09 -1.17 -3.30
C ALA A 279 39.60 -1.00 -3.11
N THR A 280 39.95 -0.21 -2.09
CA THR A 280 41.21 -0.29 -1.35
C THR A 280 40.78 -0.12 0.11
N ALA A 281 40.54 -1.26 0.77
CA ALA A 281 41.50 -1.85 1.70
C ALA A 281 41.72 -0.94 2.91
N ASP A 282 40.97 -1.19 3.98
CA ASP A 282 41.52 -1.20 5.33
C ASP A 282 40.77 -2.27 6.13
N THR A 283 41.48 -3.36 6.32
CA THR A 283 41.14 -4.46 7.21
C THR A 283 41.99 -4.20 8.45
N ASP A 284 41.37 -3.94 9.59
CA ASP A 284 42.04 -4.21 10.85
C ASP A 284 41.04 -4.64 11.93
N ALA A 285 41.54 -5.56 12.75
CA ALA A 285 40.81 -6.68 13.31
C ALA A 285 40.35 -6.49 14.77
N SER A 286 39.65 -7.54 15.25
CA SER A 286 39.31 -7.93 16.64
C SER A 286 37.92 -7.51 17.15
N GLY A 287 37.05 -8.40 17.66
CA GLY A 287 37.10 -9.85 17.79
C GLY A 287 35.82 -10.42 18.46
N GLY A 288 35.53 -11.70 18.21
CA GLY A 288 34.62 -12.61 18.95
C GLY A 288 33.11 -12.28 18.87
N GLY A 289 32.18 -13.18 18.56
CA GLY A 289 32.12 -14.63 18.48
C GLY A 289 30.71 -15.04 18.90
N GLY A 290 29.98 -15.81 18.08
CA GLY A 290 28.67 -16.38 18.43
C GLY A 290 27.72 -16.50 17.24
N GLY A 291 27.71 -17.68 16.61
CA GLY A 291 26.94 -17.93 15.39
C GLY A 291 25.46 -18.26 15.63
N HIS A 292 24.64 -17.89 14.65
CA HIS A 292 23.39 -18.56 14.28
C HIS A 292 23.21 -18.48 12.76
N GLY A 293 22.75 -19.59 12.18
CA GLY A 293 22.90 -19.95 10.77
C GLY A 293 22.42 -18.90 9.77
N VAL A 294 23.34 -18.48 8.91
CA VAL A 294 23.01 -17.78 7.67
C VAL A 294 22.53 -18.83 6.67
N MET A 295 21.23 -18.85 6.46
CA MET A 295 20.62 -19.55 5.34
C MET A 295 21.19 -18.94 4.05
N GLU A 296 21.85 -19.77 3.26
CA GLU A 296 22.51 -19.39 2.00
C GLU A 296 21.51 -18.62 1.11
N THR A 297 21.77 -17.34 0.91
CA THR A 297 21.08 -16.53 -0.10
C THR A 297 21.38 -17.12 -1.48
N PRO A 298 20.37 -17.40 -2.31
CA PRO A 298 20.58 -17.84 -3.68
C PRO A 298 21.30 -16.73 -4.47
N PRO A 299 22.00 -17.08 -5.57
CA PRO A 299 22.83 -16.14 -6.31
C PRO A 299 22.01 -14.95 -6.79
N LEU A 300 22.52 -13.74 -6.51
CA LEU A 300 22.00 -12.47 -7.02
C LEU A 300 21.83 -12.57 -8.54
N GLY A 301 20.58 -12.66 -9.00
CA GLY A 301 20.25 -12.57 -10.42
C GLY A 301 20.60 -11.20 -10.99
N GLU A 302 20.55 -11.08 -12.32
CA GLU A 302 20.81 -9.86 -13.11
C GLU A 302 19.93 -8.64 -12.75
N HIS A 303 19.01 -8.80 -11.80
CA HIS A 303 18.13 -7.77 -11.28
C HIS A 303 18.51 -7.58 -9.81
N GLY A 304 19.13 -6.44 -9.49
CA GLY A 304 19.66 -6.15 -8.15
C GLY A 304 18.65 -6.30 -7.01
N GLU A 305 19.07 -6.02 -5.77
CA GLU A 305 18.23 -6.20 -4.58
C GLU A 305 16.79 -5.69 -4.78
N PRO A 306 15.76 -6.41 -4.30
CA PRO A 306 14.38 -5.99 -4.51
C PRO A 306 14.04 -4.72 -3.72
N VAL A 307 13.15 -3.89 -4.26
CA VAL A 307 12.59 -2.71 -3.58
C VAL A 307 11.61 -3.15 -2.50
N LEU A 308 10.80 -4.16 -2.81
CA LEU A 308 9.90 -4.81 -1.86
C LEU A 308 10.64 -6.01 -1.26
N ASN A 309 11.04 -5.91 0.00
CA ASN A 309 11.84 -6.94 0.68
C ASN A 309 11.04 -7.82 1.65
N ASN A 310 9.72 -7.66 1.71
CA ASN A 310 8.87 -8.31 2.71
C ASN A 310 7.52 -8.73 2.10
N ASP A 311 7.12 -9.98 2.33
CA ASP A 311 5.86 -10.57 1.88
C ASP A 311 4.63 -9.78 2.37
N VAL A 312 4.67 -9.27 3.60
CA VAL A 312 3.58 -8.49 4.20
C VAL A 312 3.30 -7.21 3.41
N THR A 313 4.34 -6.50 2.98
CA THR A 313 4.20 -5.25 2.23
C THR A 313 3.60 -5.53 0.85
N VAL A 314 4.03 -6.60 0.20
CA VAL A 314 3.47 -7.04 -1.09
C VAL A 314 2.00 -7.42 -0.94
N LEU A 315 1.66 -8.22 0.07
CA LEU A 315 0.28 -8.67 0.30
C LEU A 315 -0.65 -7.51 0.67
N LYS A 316 -0.16 -6.52 1.40
CA LYS A 316 -0.89 -5.26 1.64
C LYS A 316 -1.11 -4.47 0.36
N LEU A 317 -0.09 -4.34 -0.49
CA LEU A 317 -0.22 -3.66 -1.78
C LEU A 317 -1.21 -4.38 -2.69
N MET A 318 -1.13 -5.72 -2.79
CA MET A 318 -2.08 -6.53 -3.55
C MET A 318 -3.50 -6.44 -2.99
N ALA A 319 -3.67 -6.45 -1.67
CA ALA A 319 -4.98 -6.25 -1.05
C ALA A 319 -5.54 -4.85 -1.31
N LYS A 320 -4.66 -3.86 -1.48
CA LYS A 320 -5.04 -2.51 -1.88
C LYS A 320 -5.48 -2.48 -3.36
N CYS A 321 -4.74 -3.12 -4.28
CA CYS A 321 -5.17 -3.29 -5.67
C CYS A 321 -6.55 -3.94 -5.74
N ALA A 322 -6.75 -5.01 -4.96
CA ALA A 322 -8.02 -5.71 -4.84
C ALA A 322 -9.17 -4.80 -4.37
N LYS A 323 -8.96 -3.98 -3.34
CA LYS A 323 -9.98 -3.04 -2.84
C LYS A 323 -10.37 -1.99 -3.89
N TRP A 324 -9.42 -1.52 -4.67
CA TRP A 324 -9.65 -0.50 -5.71
C TRP A 324 -10.14 -1.07 -7.05
N GLY A 325 -10.06 -2.38 -7.26
CA GLY A 325 -10.30 -2.98 -8.58
C GLY A 325 -9.22 -2.59 -9.61
N ASP A 326 -8.00 -2.27 -9.17
CA ASP A 326 -6.90 -1.86 -10.04
C ASP A 326 -6.10 -3.08 -10.51
N VAL A 327 -6.55 -3.67 -11.63
CA VAL A 327 -5.95 -4.85 -12.23
C VAL A 327 -4.56 -4.57 -12.79
N SER A 328 -4.36 -3.40 -13.41
CA SER A 328 -3.08 -2.99 -13.98
C SER A 328 -1.97 -2.98 -12.93
N SER A 329 -2.26 -2.39 -11.75
CA SER A 329 -1.32 -2.38 -10.64
C SER A 329 -1.11 -3.78 -10.04
N ALA A 330 -2.17 -4.60 -9.95
CA ALA A 330 -2.05 -5.99 -9.48
C ALA A 330 -1.14 -6.83 -10.41
N ASP A 331 -1.34 -6.73 -11.73
CA ASP A 331 -0.53 -7.43 -12.73
C ASP A 331 0.91 -6.94 -12.75
N TYR A 332 1.15 -5.64 -12.53
CA TYR A 332 2.52 -5.13 -12.34
C TYR A 332 3.20 -5.81 -11.15
N VAL A 333 2.53 -5.87 -10.00
CA VAL A 333 3.09 -6.48 -8.79
C VAL A 333 3.36 -7.97 -9.00
N LEU A 334 2.49 -8.70 -9.68
CA LEU A 334 2.76 -10.10 -10.01
C LEU A 334 3.97 -10.26 -10.95
N LYS A 335 4.08 -9.42 -11.98
CA LYS A 335 5.26 -9.40 -12.86
C LYS A 335 6.54 -9.03 -12.10
N TYR A 336 6.44 -8.15 -11.11
CA TYR A 336 7.55 -7.80 -10.24
C TYR A 336 8.01 -9.00 -9.41
N LEU A 337 7.07 -9.74 -8.81
CA LEU A 337 7.37 -10.96 -8.04
C LEU A 337 7.99 -12.07 -8.88
N GLN A 338 7.60 -12.20 -10.15
CA GLN A 338 8.23 -13.14 -11.08
C GLN A 338 9.71 -12.81 -11.35
N ARG A 339 10.08 -11.52 -11.37
CA ARG A 339 11.47 -11.08 -11.53
C ARG A 339 12.30 -11.24 -10.25
N HIS A 340 11.64 -11.32 -9.09
CA HIS A 340 12.28 -11.41 -7.78
C HIS A 340 11.73 -12.61 -6.98
N PRO A 341 12.09 -13.85 -7.38
CA PRO A 341 11.67 -15.04 -6.66
C PRO A 341 12.21 -15.02 -5.21
N GLY A 342 11.41 -15.49 -4.26
CA GLY A 342 11.79 -15.57 -2.84
C GLY A 342 11.25 -14.44 -1.95
N ILE A 343 10.60 -13.41 -2.50
CA ILE A 343 9.91 -12.39 -1.69
C ILE A 343 8.67 -12.98 -1.01
N ILE A 344 7.93 -13.84 -1.71
CA ILE A 344 6.68 -14.44 -1.24
C ILE A 344 6.92 -15.86 -0.79
N LEU A 345 6.41 -16.19 0.39
CA LEU A 345 6.39 -17.56 0.90
C LEU A 345 5.43 -18.43 0.07
N PRO A 346 5.76 -19.71 -0.22
CA PRO A 346 4.90 -20.59 -1.01
C PRO A 346 3.46 -20.71 -0.49
N GLU A 347 3.30 -20.67 0.83
CA GLU A 347 2.02 -20.70 1.54
C GLU A 347 1.13 -19.47 1.26
N HIS A 348 1.71 -18.35 0.82
CA HIS A 348 0.98 -17.12 0.49
C HIS A 348 0.65 -16.98 -1.00
N GLU A 349 1.08 -17.89 -1.87
CA GLU A 349 0.82 -17.82 -3.32
C GLU A 349 -0.68 -17.89 -3.65
N CYS A 350 -1.42 -18.77 -2.97
CA CYS A 350 -2.86 -18.87 -3.18
C CYS A 350 -3.58 -17.57 -2.76
N ILE A 351 -3.09 -16.89 -1.73
CA ILE A 351 -3.64 -15.61 -1.29
C ILE A 351 -3.45 -14.55 -2.37
N LEU A 352 -2.28 -14.46 -3.00
CA LEU A 352 -2.03 -13.51 -4.09
C LEU A 352 -3.02 -13.69 -5.25
N LYS A 353 -3.26 -14.95 -5.65
CA LYS A 353 -4.20 -15.29 -6.72
C LYS A 353 -5.63 -14.90 -6.35
N LEU A 354 -6.03 -15.12 -5.10
CA LEU A 354 -7.34 -14.68 -4.57
C LEU A 354 -7.45 -13.15 -4.49
N LEU A 355 -6.38 -12.43 -4.15
CA LEU A 355 -6.39 -10.96 -4.17
C LEU A 355 -6.52 -10.42 -5.59
N ARG A 356 -5.86 -11.06 -6.58
CA ARG A 356 -6.04 -10.72 -7.99
C ARG A 356 -7.46 -11.03 -8.48
N LEU A 357 -8.05 -12.15 -8.04
CA LEU A 357 -9.45 -12.47 -8.36
C LEU A 357 -10.40 -11.37 -7.88
N GLU A 358 -10.22 -10.87 -6.65
CA GLU A 358 -11.02 -9.75 -6.13
C GLU A 358 -10.82 -8.47 -6.96
N ALA A 359 -9.58 -8.17 -7.38
CA ALA A 359 -9.32 -7.02 -8.25
C ALA A 359 -10.06 -7.12 -9.59
N LEU A 360 -10.03 -8.31 -10.22
CA LEU A 360 -10.72 -8.59 -11.49
C LEU A 360 -12.24 -8.54 -11.35
N ALA A 361 -12.79 -9.09 -10.27
CA ALA A 361 -14.22 -9.06 -10.00
C ALA A 361 -14.71 -7.61 -9.80
N ARG A 362 -13.95 -6.76 -9.10
CA ARG A 362 -14.29 -5.35 -8.91
C ARG A 362 -14.10 -4.47 -10.14
N SER A 363 -13.13 -4.79 -11.00
CA SER A 363 -12.92 -4.07 -12.25
C SER A 363 -13.96 -4.41 -13.32
N GLY A 364 -14.75 -5.47 -13.11
CA GLY A 364 -15.71 -5.97 -14.08
C GLY A 364 -15.10 -6.86 -15.17
N SER A 365 -13.89 -7.39 -14.95
CA SER A 365 -13.15 -8.21 -15.92
C SER A 365 -13.54 -9.69 -15.81
N LEU A 366 -14.74 -10.04 -16.29
CA LEU A 366 -15.33 -11.38 -16.16
C LEU A 366 -14.46 -12.47 -16.79
N ARG A 367 -13.98 -12.25 -18.03
CA ARG A 367 -13.21 -13.25 -18.78
C ARG A 367 -11.92 -13.61 -18.07
N GLU A 368 -11.15 -12.60 -17.66
CA GLU A 368 -9.88 -12.77 -16.97
C GLU A 368 -10.09 -13.42 -15.59
N ALA A 369 -11.18 -13.10 -14.89
CA ALA A 369 -11.51 -13.72 -13.61
C ALA A 369 -11.78 -15.24 -13.77
N LEU A 370 -12.57 -15.63 -14.77
CA LEU A 370 -12.86 -17.04 -15.05
C LEU A 370 -11.60 -17.81 -15.47
N PHE A 371 -10.72 -17.18 -16.26
CA PHE A 371 -9.47 -17.81 -16.69
C PHE A 371 -8.53 -18.00 -15.50
N LEU A 372 -8.42 -17.02 -14.59
CA LEU A 372 -7.64 -17.15 -13.37
C LEU A 372 -8.14 -18.31 -12.48
N VAL A 373 -9.47 -18.51 -12.40
CA VAL A 373 -10.05 -19.65 -11.67
C VAL A 373 -9.64 -20.99 -12.26
N GLU A 374 -9.66 -21.12 -13.58
CA GLU A 374 -9.29 -22.37 -14.26
C GLU A 374 -7.79 -22.66 -14.16
N ASP A 375 -6.97 -21.66 -14.49
CA ASP A 375 -5.53 -21.81 -14.71
C ASP A 375 -4.72 -21.79 -13.40
N GLU A 376 -5.06 -20.91 -12.46
CA GLU A 376 -4.16 -20.58 -11.36
C GLU A 376 -4.65 -21.05 -9.99
N LEU A 377 -5.97 -21.13 -9.76
CA LEU A 377 -6.54 -21.45 -8.44
C LEU A 377 -6.68 -22.97 -8.20
N PRO A 378 -6.33 -23.47 -7.00
CA PRO A 378 -6.62 -24.86 -6.63
C PRO A 378 -8.12 -25.05 -6.39
N ALA A 379 -8.65 -26.24 -6.69
CA ALA A 379 -10.08 -26.53 -6.55
C ALA A 379 -10.63 -26.30 -5.14
N SER A 380 -9.81 -26.51 -4.10
CA SER A 380 -10.14 -26.24 -2.69
C SER A 380 -10.43 -24.77 -2.39
N SER A 381 -9.94 -23.85 -3.22
CA SER A 381 -10.07 -22.40 -3.05
C SER A 381 -11.06 -21.76 -4.03
N CYS A 382 -11.76 -22.57 -4.84
CA CYS A 382 -12.80 -22.13 -5.78
C CYS A 382 -14.21 -22.18 -5.19
N ALA A 383 -14.31 -22.20 -3.87
CA ALA A 383 -15.54 -22.26 -3.12
C ALA A 383 -15.68 -20.99 -2.26
N PRO A 384 -16.87 -20.37 -2.23
CA PRO A 384 -17.24 -19.44 -1.17
C PRO A 384 -16.83 -19.96 0.20
N GLY A 385 -16.04 -19.18 0.93
CA GLY A 385 -15.26 -19.69 2.05
C GLY A 385 -14.63 -18.61 2.94
N PRO A 386 -13.69 -19.01 3.81
CA PRO A 386 -13.11 -18.08 4.77
C PRO A 386 -12.27 -17.00 4.07
N ARG A 387 -12.53 -15.75 4.45
CA ARG A 387 -11.80 -14.56 3.97
C ARG A 387 -10.27 -14.75 4.04
N PRO A 388 -9.50 -14.22 3.07
CA PRO A 388 -8.04 -14.28 3.10
C PRO A 388 -7.48 -13.70 4.41
N LYS A 389 -6.77 -14.53 5.16
CA LYS A 389 -6.13 -14.17 6.44
C LYS A 389 -4.64 -14.41 6.31
N LEU A 390 -3.86 -13.46 6.80
CA LEU A 390 -2.44 -13.58 6.98
C LEU A 390 -2.16 -13.84 8.47
N PHE A 391 -1.28 -14.78 8.78
CA PHE A 391 -0.78 -15.00 10.14
C PHE A 391 0.67 -14.57 10.20
N VAL A 392 0.96 -13.49 10.94
CA VAL A 392 2.33 -13.01 11.16
C VAL A 392 2.62 -13.10 12.65
N ASN A 393 3.60 -13.92 13.05
CA ASN A 393 4.02 -14.07 14.45
C ASN A 393 2.83 -14.26 15.41
N SER A 394 1.92 -15.19 15.06
CA SER A 394 0.70 -15.49 15.82
C SER A 394 -0.37 -14.37 15.87
N LYS A 395 -0.17 -13.24 15.19
CA LYS A 395 -1.19 -12.19 15.00
C LYS A 395 -1.92 -12.38 13.66
N ARG A 396 -3.25 -12.38 13.73
CA ARG A 396 -4.13 -12.51 12.57
C ARG A 396 -4.35 -11.14 11.92
N LEU A 397 -3.90 -10.97 10.69
CA LEU A 397 -4.13 -9.79 9.87
C LEU A 397 -5.15 -10.13 8.77
N THR A 398 -6.30 -9.45 8.78
CA THR A 398 -7.32 -9.59 7.74
C THR A 398 -6.97 -8.68 6.57
N LEU A 399 -6.68 -9.26 5.41
CA LEU A 399 -6.28 -8.49 4.21
C LEU A 399 -7.50 -7.90 3.49
N LEU A 400 -8.58 -8.69 3.38
CA LEU A 400 -9.84 -8.29 2.78
C LEU A 400 -11.02 -8.55 3.72
N ASN A 401 -11.99 -7.65 3.67
CA ASN A 401 -13.28 -7.82 4.37
C ASN A 401 -14.26 -8.69 3.57
N ALA A 402 -14.05 -8.80 2.25
CA ALA A 402 -14.83 -9.64 1.34
C ALA A 402 -14.15 -11.00 1.10
N ASP A 403 -14.95 -11.97 0.68
CA ASP A 403 -14.46 -13.24 0.14
C ASP A 403 -14.36 -13.10 -1.39
N PRO A 404 -13.16 -13.20 -1.99
CA PRO A 404 -12.96 -13.00 -3.43
C PRO A 404 -13.81 -13.89 -4.33
N VAL A 405 -14.07 -15.13 -3.91
CA VAL A 405 -14.91 -16.05 -4.70
C VAL A 405 -16.37 -15.59 -4.63
N MET A 406 -16.85 -15.20 -3.45
CA MET A 406 -18.19 -14.61 -3.32
C MET A 406 -18.33 -13.27 -4.05
N SER A 407 -17.29 -12.45 -4.11
CA SER A 407 -17.32 -11.21 -4.91
C SER A 407 -17.51 -11.52 -6.40
N LEU A 408 -16.83 -12.55 -6.93
CA LEU A 408 -17.07 -13.01 -8.30
C LEU A 408 -18.49 -13.57 -8.48
N VAL A 409 -18.99 -14.36 -7.54
CA VAL A 409 -20.37 -14.88 -7.56
C VAL A 409 -21.39 -13.75 -7.59
N HIS A 410 -21.21 -12.73 -6.73
CA HIS A 410 -22.06 -11.54 -6.72
C HIS A 410 -21.97 -10.76 -8.03
N PHE A 411 -20.76 -10.60 -8.57
CA PHE A 411 -20.57 -9.96 -9.86
C PHE A 411 -21.31 -10.72 -10.98
N ILE A 412 -21.26 -12.05 -11.02
CA ILE A 412 -22.01 -12.84 -12.01
C ILE A 412 -23.53 -12.74 -11.78
N ALA A 413 -23.98 -12.73 -10.53
CA ALA A 413 -25.40 -12.66 -10.18
C ALA A 413 -26.01 -11.24 -10.30
N GLU A 414 -25.21 -10.18 -10.39
CA GLU A 414 -25.69 -8.80 -10.42
C GLU A 414 -26.49 -8.48 -11.70
N VAL A 415 -26.13 -9.12 -12.82
CA VAL A 415 -26.79 -8.90 -14.12
C VAL A 415 -27.35 -10.22 -14.60
N ASP A 416 -28.63 -10.21 -14.99
CA ASP A 416 -29.37 -11.42 -15.31
C ASP A 416 -28.70 -12.25 -16.43
N THR A 417 -28.09 -11.60 -17.43
CA THR A 417 -27.45 -12.26 -18.58
C THR A 417 -26.01 -12.72 -18.36
N ARG A 418 -25.40 -12.44 -17.21
CA ARG A 418 -23.96 -12.72 -16.97
C ARG A 418 -23.67 -14.21 -16.82
N VAL A 419 -24.66 -15.03 -16.45
CA VAL A 419 -24.48 -16.50 -16.40
C VAL A 419 -24.29 -17.04 -17.82
N GLU A 420 -25.12 -16.60 -18.76
CA GLU A 420 -25.04 -16.97 -20.17
C GLU A 420 -23.77 -16.42 -20.82
N GLU A 421 -23.42 -15.16 -20.53
CA GLU A 421 -22.15 -14.55 -20.98
C GLU A 421 -20.94 -15.35 -20.47
N SER A 422 -20.96 -15.77 -19.21
CA SER A 422 -19.89 -16.60 -18.63
C SER A 422 -19.79 -17.96 -19.32
N LEU A 423 -20.91 -18.59 -19.68
CA LEU A 423 -20.90 -19.83 -20.44
C LEU A 423 -20.29 -19.63 -21.83
N LEU A 424 -20.65 -18.55 -22.54
CA LEU A 424 -20.05 -18.21 -23.84
C LEU A 424 -18.54 -18.02 -23.74
N ILE A 425 -18.06 -17.34 -22.70
CA ILE A 425 -16.61 -17.18 -22.45
C ILE A 425 -15.92 -18.54 -22.24
N LEU A 426 -16.55 -19.47 -21.53
CA LEU A 426 -16.01 -20.81 -21.33
C LEU A 426 -16.08 -21.66 -22.60
N GLU A 427 -17.08 -21.47 -23.46
CA GLU A 427 -17.16 -22.08 -24.79
C GLU A 427 -16.01 -21.60 -25.69
N GLU A 428 -15.78 -20.29 -25.77
CA GLU A 428 -14.64 -19.71 -26.51
C GLU A 428 -13.30 -20.26 -25.99
N ARG A 429 -13.16 -20.40 -24.67
CA ARG A 429 -11.98 -21.02 -24.05
C ARG A 429 -11.77 -22.46 -24.51
N LYS A 430 -12.86 -23.25 -24.55
CA LYS A 430 -12.83 -24.63 -25.03
C LYS A 430 -12.51 -24.71 -26.52
N GLU A 431 -13.05 -23.81 -27.34
CA GLU A 431 -12.72 -23.69 -28.77
C GLU A 431 -11.22 -23.36 -28.96
N GLY A 432 -10.65 -22.56 -28.06
CA GLY A 432 -9.22 -22.33 -27.92
C GLY A 432 -8.40 -23.54 -27.46
N LYS A 433 -9.01 -24.72 -27.32
CA LYS A 433 -8.42 -25.98 -26.84
C LYS A 433 -7.90 -25.94 -25.40
N LEU A 434 -8.37 -24.98 -24.60
CA LEU A 434 -8.08 -24.92 -23.18
C LEU A 434 -9.15 -25.71 -22.40
N SER A 435 -8.75 -26.29 -21.27
CA SER A 435 -9.69 -27.04 -20.43
C SER A 435 -10.60 -26.10 -19.64
N VAL A 436 -11.84 -26.58 -19.44
CA VAL A 436 -12.83 -26.01 -18.52
C VAL A 436 -13.14 -27.09 -17.50
N SER A 437 -12.99 -26.76 -16.23
CA SER A 437 -13.18 -27.70 -15.12
C SER A 437 -14.47 -27.40 -14.34
N HIS A 438 -14.71 -28.20 -13.32
CA HIS A 438 -15.81 -27.97 -12.39
C HIS A 438 -15.65 -26.69 -11.56
N LYS A 439 -14.48 -26.06 -11.56
CA LYS A 439 -14.21 -24.85 -10.76
C LYS A 439 -15.07 -23.68 -11.22
N SER A 440 -14.93 -23.24 -12.47
CA SER A 440 -15.74 -22.14 -13.02
C SER A 440 -17.22 -22.49 -13.07
N LEU A 441 -17.58 -23.72 -13.48
CA LEU A 441 -18.97 -24.15 -13.56
C LEU A 441 -19.66 -24.20 -12.19
N ASN A 442 -18.96 -24.61 -11.13
CA ASN A 442 -19.51 -24.53 -9.77
C ASN A 442 -19.67 -23.07 -9.31
N ILE A 443 -18.78 -22.15 -9.69
CA ILE A 443 -18.96 -20.70 -9.40
C ILE A 443 -20.21 -20.15 -10.11
N LEU A 444 -20.48 -20.58 -11.35
CA LEU A 444 -21.72 -20.23 -12.03
C LEU A 444 -22.95 -20.80 -11.32
N LEU A 445 -22.88 -22.05 -10.85
CA LEU A 445 -23.96 -22.63 -10.04
C LEU A 445 -24.16 -21.92 -8.70
N GLU A 446 -23.09 -21.40 -8.06
CA GLU A 446 -23.22 -20.55 -6.88
C GLU A 446 -23.98 -19.24 -7.21
N ALA A 447 -23.72 -18.64 -8.37
CA ALA A 447 -24.47 -17.46 -8.83
C ALA A 447 -25.95 -17.80 -9.08
N CYS A 448 -26.25 -18.93 -9.72
CA CYS A 448 -27.63 -19.40 -9.88
C CYS A 448 -28.31 -19.70 -8.53
N ALA A 449 -27.57 -20.27 -7.57
CA ALA A 449 -28.06 -20.51 -6.21
C ALA A 449 -28.38 -19.22 -5.48
N LEU A 450 -27.56 -18.18 -5.65
CA LEU A 450 -27.82 -16.85 -5.11
C LEU A 450 -29.06 -16.19 -5.73
N LEU A 451 -29.25 -16.36 -7.04
CA LEU A 451 -30.43 -15.88 -7.78
C LEU A 451 -31.70 -16.70 -7.52
N ARG A 452 -31.57 -17.91 -6.97
CA ARG A 452 -32.65 -18.91 -6.88
C ARG A 452 -33.29 -19.24 -8.23
N ASP A 453 -32.46 -19.31 -9.27
CA ASP A 453 -32.89 -19.60 -10.63
C ASP A 453 -32.52 -21.03 -11.05
N GLY A 454 -33.51 -21.92 -10.94
CA GLY A 454 -33.38 -23.32 -11.33
C GLY A 454 -33.23 -23.53 -12.84
N VAL A 455 -33.71 -22.61 -13.68
CA VAL A 455 -33.60 -22.71 -15.14
C VAL A 455 -32.15 -22.47 -15.56
N LYS A 456 -31.53 -21.41 -15.04
CA LYS A 456 -30.10 -21.13 -15.29
C LYS A 456 -29.20 -22.19 -14.66
N ALA A 457 -29.54 -22.68 -13.47
CA ALA A 457 -28.79 -23.78 -12.87
C ALA A 457 -28.82 -25.05 -13.73
N SER A 458 -29.98 -25.36 -14.33
CA SER A 458 -30.13 -26.49 -15.26
C SER A 458 -29.33 -26.29 -16.55
N LEU A 459 -29.30 -25.06 -17.08
CA LEU A 459 -28.46 -24.70 -18.22
C LEU A 459 -26.98 -24.98 -17.92
N VAL A 460 -26.45 -24.43 -16.82
CA VAL A 460 -25.06 -24.64 -16.39
C VAL A 460 -24.77 -26.12 -16.15
N PHE A 461 -25.71 -26.85 -15.53
CA PHE A 461 -25.58 -28.29 -15.29
C PHE A 461 -25.43 -29.10 -16.57
N SER A 462 -26.21 -28.75 -17.61
CA SER A 462 -26.12 -29.41 -18.91
C SER A 462 -24.76 -29.19 -19.58
N SER A 463 -24.15 -28.02 -19.36
CA SER A 463 -22.85 -27.66 -19.90
C SER A 463 -21.69 -28.48 -19.33
N PHE A 464 -21.81 -29.11 -18.14
CA PHE A 464 -20.78 -30.03 -17.64
C PHE A 464 -20.44 -31.13 -18.63
N ARG A 465 -21.46 -31.68 -19.32
CA ARG A 465 -21.26 -32.71 -20.35
C ARG A 465 -20.59 -32.12 -21.57
N ALA A 466 -21.00 -30.92 -21.99
CA ALA A 466 -20.40 -30.23 -23.12
C ALA A 466 -18.90 -29.96 -22.87
N PHE A 467 -18.51 -29.58 -21.66
CA PHE A 467 -17.12 -29.28 -21.30
C PHE A 467 -16.28 -30.50 -20.87
N SER A 468 -16.86 -31.70 -20.82
CA SER A 468 -16.22 -32.89 -20.25
C SER A 468 -15.75 -32.68 -18.79
N ALA A 469 -16.43 -31.80 -18.05
CA ALA A 469 -16.10 -31.50 -16.66
C ALA A 469 -16.75 -32.52 -15.71
N CYS A 470 -16.01 -32.97 -14.69
CA CYS A 470 -16.52 -33.88 -13.68
C CYS A 470 -17.51 -33.18 -12.74
N LYS A 471 -18.69 -33.77 -12.55
CA LYS A 471 -19.62 -33.30 -11.52
C LYS A 471 -19.10 -33.71 -10.14
N THR A 472 -19.35 -32.87 -9.14
CA THR A 472 -18.92 -33.11 -7.75
C THR A 472 -20.13 -33.10 -6.83
N ALA A 473 -20.00 -33.62 -5.61
CA ALA A 473 -21.09 -33.53 -4.62
C ALA A 473 -21.52 -32.07 -4.34
N ARG A 474 -20.57 -31.12 -4.46
CA ARG A 474 -20.86 -29.69 -4.40
C ARG A 474 -21.79 -29.27 -5.55
N THR A 475 -21.52 -29.72 -6.78
CA THR A 475 -22.36 -29.44 -7.95
C THR A 475 -23.82 -29.76 -7.68
N TYR A 476 -24.13 -30.96 -7.17
CA TYR A 476 -25.50 -31.36 -6.82
C TYR A 476 -26.08 -30.57 -5.64
N SER A 477 -25.25 -30.23 -4.65
CA SER A 477 -25.67 -29.36 -3.54
C SER A 477 -26.10 -27.97 -4.02
N LEU A 478 -25.42 -27.42 -5.04
CA LEU A 478 -25.74 -26.12 -5.60
C LEU A 478 -27.00 -26.13 -6.45
N LEU A 479 -27.27 -27.22 -7.19
CA LEU A 479 -28.53 -27.38 -7.93
C LEU A 479 -29.72 -27.33 -6.99
N LEU A 480 -29.65 -28.08 -5.89
CA LEU A 480 -30.70 -28.09 -4.87
C LEU A 480 -30.92 -26.70 -4.25
N ARG A 481 -29.86 -25.90 -4.11
CA ARG A 481 -29.95 -24.51 -3.58
C ARG A 481 -30.44 -23.50 -4.61
N ALA A 482 -30.27 -23.77 -5.89
CA ALA A 482 -30.77 -22.93 -6.97
C ALA A 482 -32.26 -23.12 -7.23
N SER A 483 -32.87 -24.20 -6.75
CA SER A 483 -34.32 -24.39 -6.84
C SER A 483 -35.05 -23.24 -6.13
N PRO A 484 -36.09 -22.63 -6.76
CA PRO A 484 -36.77 -21.45 -6.23
C PRO A 484 -37.51 -21.72 -4.92
N ASN A 485 -37.94 -22.97 -4.71
CA ASN A 485 -38.66 -23.44 -3.54
C ASN A 485 -38.02 -24.70 -2.95
N ALA A 486 -37.86 -24.73 -1.61
CA ALA A 486 -37.34 -25.87 -0.87
C ALA A 486 -38.16 -27.15 -1.10
N VAL A 487 -39.48 -27.06 -1.29
CA VAL A 487 -40.33 -28.23 -1.57
C VAL A 487 -39.94 -28.91 -2.89
N GLN A 488 -39.65 -28.11 -3.91
CA GLN A 488 -39.20 -28.64 -5.20
C GLN A 488 -37.81 -29.27 -5.07
N ALA A 489 -36.88 -28.58 -4.39
CA ALA A 489 -35.54 -29.09 -4.14
C ALA A 489 -35.56 -30.45 -3.42
N VAL A 490 -36.43 -30.60 -2.41
CA VAL A 490 -36.58 -31.84 -1.66
C VAL A 490 -37.04 -33.00 -2.53
N GLY A 491 -37.93 -32.74 -3.50
CA GLY A 491 -38.35 -33.75 -4.48
C GLY A 491 -37.21 -34.26 -5.36
N GLU A 492 -36.20 -33.42 -5.62
CA GLU A 492 -35.06 -33.73 -6.49
C GLU A 492 -33.93 -34.47 -5.76
N ILE A 493 -33.87 -34.44 -4.42
CA ILE A 493 -32.80 -35.07 -3.62
C ILE A 493 -32.60 -36.55 -3.97
N SER A 494 -33.70 -37.32 -4.09
CA SER A 494 -33.59 -38.76 -4.36
C SER A 494 -33.06 -39.05 -5.75
N THR A 495 -33.46 -38.23 -6.74
CA THR A 495 -32.96 -38.31 -8.12
C THR A 495 -31.48 -37.99 -8.17
N TYR A 496 -31.03 -36.92 -7.51
CA TYR A 496 -29.63 -36.54 -7.50
C TYR A 496 -28.74 -37.53 -6.73
N LEU A 497 -29.25 -38.17 -5.67
CA LEU A 497 -28.52 -39.26 -5.00
C LEU A 497 -28.34 -40.49 -5.89
N ALA A 498 -29.35 -40.84 -6.69
CA ALA A 498 -29.24 -41.90 -7.69
C ALA A 498 -28.20 -41.52 -8.77
N ASP A 499 -28.30 -40.31 -9.33
CA ASP A 499 -27.35 -39.80 -10.32
C ASP A 499 -25.91 -39.76 -9.79
N MET A 500 -25.70 -39.34 -8.54
CA MET A 500 -24.40 -39.34 -7.88
C MET A 500 -23.83 -40.75 -7.77
N THR A 501 -24.67 -41.72 -7.40
CA THR A 501 -24.27 -43.13 -7.29
C THR A 501 -23.90 -43.71 -8.66
N ASP A 502 -24.72 -43.45 -9.68
CA ASP A 502 -24.49 -43.91 -11.06
C ASP A 502 -23.23 -43.29 -11.67
N MET A 503 -22.91 -42.05 -11.31
CA MET A 503 -21.70 -41.35 -11.75
C MET A 503 -20.47 -41.62 -10.87
N GLY A 504 -20.58 -42.41 -9.80
CA GLY A 504 -19.49 -42.67 -8.86
C GLY A 504 -19.02 -41.45 -8.07
N VAL A 505 -19.90 -40.46 -7.88
CA VAL A 505 -19.64 -39.26 -7.07
C VAL A 505 -19.93 -39.57 -5.60
N GLU A 506 -18.92 -39.48 -4.74
CA GLU A 506 -19.08 -39.72 -3.32
C GLU A 506 -20.03 -38.72 -2.65
N VAL A 507 -20.91 -39.22 -1.77
CA VAL A 507 -21.84 -38.38 -1.01
C VAL A 507 -21.10 -37.71 0.14
N THR A 508 -20.82 -36.41 -0.02
CA THR A 508 -20.07 -35.64 0.98
C THR A 508 -20.94 -35.20 2.18
N PRO A 509 -20.33 -34.93 3.34
CA PRO A 509 -21.01 -34.33 4.49
C PRO A 509 -21.77 -33.04 4.17
N ASP A 510 -21.21 -32.19 3.31
CA ASP A 510 -21.82 -30.93 2.90
C ASP A 510 -23.12 -31.13 2.12
N PHE A 511 -23.18 -32.16 1.27
CA PHE A 511 -24.41 -32.52 0.55
C PHE A 511 -25.50 -32.97 1.53
N LEU A 512 -25.16 -33.87 2.46
CA LEU A 512 -26.11 -34.36 3.47
C LEU A 512 -26.60 -33.25 4.41
N ARG A 513 -25.72 -32.31 4.75
CA ARG A 513 -26.07 -31.10 5.50
C ARG A 513 -27.05 -30.23 4.71
N CYS A 514 -26.76 -29.98 3.42
CA CYS A 514 -27.61 -29.21 2.53
C CYS A 514 -29.00 -29.84 2.32
N GLY A 515 -29.07 -31.15 2.10
CA GLY A 515 -30.34 -31.86 1.92
C GLY A 515 -31.19 -31.84 3.18
N LEU A 516 -30.59 -32.01 4.36
CA LEU A 516 -31.30 -31.89 5.64
C LEU A 516 -31.79 -30.46 5.89
N GLU A 517 -30.98 -29.45 5.58
CA GLU A 517 -31.39 -28.03 5.66
C GLU A 517 -32.64 -27.76 4.82
N LEU A 518 -32.65 -28.20 3.56
CA LEU A 518 -33.77 -28.02 2.63
C LEU A 518 -35.02 -28.79 3.07
N ALA A 519 -34.87 -30.02 3.56
CA ALA A 519 -35.99 -30.79 4.11
C ALA A 519 -36.64 -30.09 5.31
N LEU A 520 -35.82 -29.51 6.20
CA LEU A 520 -36.29 -28.73 7.34
C LEU A 520 -36.95 -27.40 6.93
N GLU A 521 -36.49 -26.77 5.85
CA GLU A 521 -37.09 -25.56 5.30
C GLU A 521 -38.42 -25.83 4.61
N ALA A 522 -38.51 -26.95 3.89
CA ALA A 522 -39.75 -27.45 3.28
C ALA A 522 -40.76 -28.00 4.31
N GLN A 523 -40.35 -28.18 5.57
CA GLN A 523 -41.12 -28.85 6.62
C GLN A 523 -41.52 -30.30 6.26
N ASP A 524 -40.72 -30.96 5.40
CA ASP A 524 -40.95 -32.34 5.00
C ASP A 524 -40.25 -33.30 5.96
N VAL A 525 -41.02 -33.84 6.91
CA VAL A 525 -40.55 -34.80 7.91
C VAL A 525 -40.02 -36.08 7.24
N CYS A 526 -40.67 -36.57 6.18
CA CYS A 526 -40.27 -37.80 5.51
C CYS A 526 -38.91 -37.65 4.85
N ALA A 527 -38.70 -36.55 4.12
CA ALA A 527 -37.41 -36.24 3.52
C ALA A 527 -36.31 -36.00 4.57
N ALA A 528 -36.63 -35.30 5.66
CA ALA A 528 -35.67 -35.08 6.73
C ALA A 528 -35.23 -36.40 7.37
N MET A 529 -36.17 -37.32 7.62
CA MET A 529 -35.86 -38.64 8.18
C MET A 529 -35.06 -39.51 7.21
N LYS A 530 -35.34 -39.46 5.91
CA LYS A 530 -34.48 -40.08 4.90
C LYS A 530 -33.06 -39.54 4.96
N MET A 531 -32.89 -38.22 5.11
CA MET A 531 -31.55 -37.63 5.22
C MET A 531 -30.80 -38.07 6.48
N ILE A 532 -31.50 -38.26 7.59
CA ILE A 532 -30.92 -38.84 8.82
C ILE A 532 -30.41 -40.27 8.59
N GLU A 533 -31.13 -41.10 7.84
CA GLU A 533 -30.65 -42.44 7.47
C GLU A 533 -29.38 -42.38 6.63
N TYR A 534 -29.26 -41.40 5.72
CA TYR A 534 -28.03 -41.20 4.96
C TYR A 534 -26.86 -40.71 5.84
N HIS A 535 -27.11 -39.85 6.83
CA HIS A 535 -26.08 -39.48 7.83
C HIS A 535 -25.62 -40.70 8.63
N GLU A 536 -26.53 -41.58 9.03
CA GLU A 536 -26.21 -42.83 9.73
C GLU A 536 -25.37 -43.78 8.86
N ARG A 537 -25.81 -44.04 7.62
CA ARG A 537 -25.10 -44.96 6.70
C ARG A 537 -23.69 -44.50 6.37
N ASN A 538 -23.46 -43.19 6.28
CA ASN A 538 -22.15 -42.61 5.98
C ASN A 538 -21.32 -42.27 7.23
N GLY A 539 -21.86 -42.48 8.44
CA GLY A 539 -21.18 -42.16 9.69
C GLY A 539 -20.86 -40.67 9.87
N VAL A 540 -21.67 -39.77 9.29
CA VAL A 540 -21.43 -38.33 9.30
C VAL A 540 -22.13 -37.66 10.48
N THR A 541 -21.42 -36.76 11.17
CA THR A 541 -21.96 -35.99 12.29
C THR A 541 -22.99 -34.97 11.83
N ILE A 542 -24.07 -34.83 12.59
CA ILE A 542 -25.13 -33.84 12.37
C ILE A 542 -24.89 -32.63 13.29
N GLU A 543 -24.89 -31.43 12.71
CA GLU A 543 -24.72 -30.19 13.47
C GLU A 543 -25.84 -29.99 14.51
N SER A 544 -25.48 -29.49 15.70
CA SER A 544 -26.41 -29.24 16.81
C SER A 544 -27.61 -28.37 16.40
N LYS A 545 -27.39 -27.40 15.50
CA LYS A 545 -28.45 -26.49 15.03
C LYS A 545 -29.50 -27.22 14.17
N LEU A 546 -29.06 -28.15 13.31
CA LEU A 546 -29.95 -28.91 12.44
C LEU A 546 -30.69 -29.99 13.24
N SER A 547 -30.00 -30.69 14.13
CA SER A 547 -30.62 -31.68 15.02
C SER A 547 -31.67 -31.02 15.93
N ALA A 548 -31.38 -29.85 16.50
CA ALA A 548 -32.33 -29.07 17.29
C ALA A 548 -33.57 -28.65 16.49
N ARG A 549 -33.40 -28.19 15.24
CA ARG A 549 -34.52 -27.84 14.34
C ARG A 549 -35.38 -29.06 14.02
N LEU A 550 -34.76 -30.19 13.70
CA LEU A 550 -35.46 -31.44 13.42
C LEU A 550 -36.27 -31.93 14.62
N LEU A 551 -35.67 -31.98 15.81
CA LEU A 551 -36.36 -32.39 17.03
C LEU A 551 -37.57 -31.49 17.32
N LYS A 552 -37.43 -30.17 17.16
CA LYS A 552 -38.58 -29.25 17.29
C LYS A 552 -39.68 -29.56 16.29
N MET A 553 -39.34 -29.82 15.03
CA MET A 553 -40.29 -30.18 13.98
C MET A 553 -41.04 -31.49 14.32
N LEU A 554 -40.31 -32.54 14.71
CA LEU A 554 -40.89 -33.82 15.12
C LEU A 554 -41.81 -33.68 16.34
N CYS A 555 -41.46 -32.80 17.27
CA CYS A 555 -42.25 -32.55 18.46
C CYS A 555 -43.52 -31.72 18.16
N LEU A 556 -43.56 -30.94 17.07
CA LEU A 556 -44.78 -30.31 16.58
C LEU A 556 -45.76 -31.31 15.95
N VAL A 557 -45.25 -32.31 15.23
CA VAL A 557 -46.08 -33.38 14.61
C VAL A 557 -46.33 -34.57 15.55
N VAL A 558 -45.80 -34.51 16.77
CA VAL A 558 -45.92 -35.55 17.81
C VAL A 558 -45.41 -36.92 17.32
N ASP A 559 -44.34 -36.94 16.51
CA ASP A 559 -43.74 -38.17 15.99
C ASP A 559 -42.63 -38.68 16.92
N ILE A 560 -43.03 -39.56 17.84
CA ILE A 560 -42.11 -40.12 18.85
C ILE A 560 -41.16 -41.16 18.26
N GLU A 561 -41.56 -41.92 17.24
CA GLU A 561 -40.73 -42.97 16.64
C GLU A 561 -39.57 -42.36 15.87
N SER A 562 -39.85 -41.35 15.05
CA SER A 562 -38.82 -40.57 14.37
C SER A 562 -37.92 -39.86 15.38
N THR A 563 -38.46 -39.35 16.49
CA THR A 563 -37.65 -38.71 17.54
C THR A 563 -36.67 -39.70 18.18
N ARG A 564 -37.12 -40.93 18.49
CA ARG A 564 -36.24 -42.01 19.00
C ARG A 564 -35.14 -42.35 18.00
N LYS A 565 -35.49 -42.48 16.73
CA LYS A 565 -34.55 -42.79 15.64
C LYS A 565 -33.51 -41.68 15.46
N VAL A 566 -33.93 -40.41 15.49
CA VAL A 566 -32.98 -39.28 15.43
C VAL A 566 -32.01 -39.34 16.61
N LEU A 567 -32.49 -39.59 17.84
CA LEU A 567 -31.60 -39.69 19.00
C LEU A 567 -30.65 -40.90 18.93
N SER A 568 -31.07 -42.04 18.37
CA SER A 568 -30.17 -43.18 18.16
C SER A 568 -29.07 -42.84 17.15
N VAL A 569 -29.43 -42.19 16.04
CA VAL A 569 -28.45 -41.77 15.02
C VAL A 569 -27.50 -40.71 15.56
N LEU A 570 -28.00 -39.72 16.31
CA LEU A 570 -27.14 -38.70 16.93
C LEU A 570 -26.12 -39.32 17.90
N ARG A 571 -26.51 -40.36 18.65
CA ARG A 571 -25.58 -41.11 19.51
C ARG A 571 -24.58 -41.92 18.68
N ALA A 572 -25.04 -42.65 17.66
CA ALA A 572 -24.19 -43.48 16.81
C ALA A 572 -23.13 -42.66 16.07
N THR A 573 -23.49 -41.46 15.63
CA THR A 573 -22.61 -40.51 14.93
C THR A 573 -21.81 -39.59 15.87
N GLN A 574 -21.93 -39.75 17.20
CA GLN A 574 -21.32 -38.86 18.20
C GLN A 574 -21.68 -37.37 18.03
N SER A 575 -22.88 -37.11 17.50
CA SER A 575 -23.39 -35.76 17.24
C SER A 575 -23.86 -35.07 18.53
N PRO A 576 -23.70 -33.74 18.64
CA PRO A 576 -24.17 -32.98 19.81
C PRO A 576 -25.70 -32.94 19.89
N VAL A 577 -26.23 -33.28 21.08
CA VAL A 577 -27.67 -33.21 21.39
C VAL A 577 -27.92 -32.02 22.31
N ASP A 578 -28.78 -31.08 21.91
CA ASP A 578 -29.19 -29.97 22.77
C ASP A 578 -30.15 -30.45 23.87
N PRO A 579 -29.76 -30.40 25.16
CA PRO A 579 -30.59 -30.86 26.27
C PRO A 579 -31.92 -30.09 26.38
N ARG A 580 -31.96 -28.83 25.93
CA ARG A 580 -33.19 -28.03 25.94
C ARG A 580 -34.20 -28.60 24.96
N CYS A 581 -33.76 -28.96 23.76
CA CYS A 581 -34.62 -29.58 22.74
C CYS A 581 -35.12 -30.96 23.20
N LEU A 582 -34.27 -31.75 23.86
CA LEU A 582 -34.67 -33.02 24.46
C LEU A 582 -35.74 -32.83 25.55
N SER A 583 -35.54 -31.84 26.43
CA SER A 583 -36.51 -31.52 27.48
C SER A 583 -37.87 -31.08 26.93
N LEU A 584 -37.87 -30.31 25.84
CA LEU A 584 -39.07 -29.89 25.12
C LEU A 584 -39.84 -31.10 24.58
N CYS A 585 -39.15 -32.02 23.91
CA CYS A 585 -39.78 -33.21 23.37
C CYS A 585 -40.37 -34.10 24.46
N VAL A 586 -39.66 -34.31 25.57
CA VAL A 586 -40.22 -35.04 26.73
C VAL A 586 -41.45 -34.34 27.31
N ALA A 587 -41.40 -33.02 27.49
CA ALA A 587 -42.54 -32.26 28.02
C ALA A 587 -43.76 -32.34 27.08
N THR A 588 -43.54 -32.23 25.77
CA THR A 588 -44.59 -32.36 24.76
C THR A 588 -45.20 -33.75 24.79
N PHE A 589 -44.41 -34.82 24.70
CA PHE A 589 -44.94 -36.19 24.69
C PHE A 589 -45.68 -36.57 25.98
N LYS A 590 -45.21 -36.09 27.14
CA LYS A 590 -45.95 -36.26 28.40
C LYS A 590 -47.31 -35.57 28.40
N ARG A 591 -47.44 -34.42 27.73
CA ARG A 591 -48.73 -33.72 27.60
C ARG A 591 -49.74 -34.51 26.76
N TRP A 592 -49.27 -35.41 25.90
CA TRP A 592 -50.09 -36.29 25.07
C TRP A 592 -50.19 -37.72 25.64
N ASP A 593 -49.78 -37.93 26.91
CA ASP A 593 -49.75 -39.24 27.58
C ASP A 593 -48.91 -40.32 26.85
N ILE A 594 -47.90 -39.90 26.09
CA ILE A 594 -47.02 -40.81 25.37
C ILE A 594 -45.79 -41.18 26.26
N PRO A 595 -45.50 -42.48 26.45
CA PRO A 595 -44.33 -42.93 27.24
C PRO A 595 -43.01 -42.45 26.62
N CYS A 596 -42.16 -41.81 27.42
CA CYS A 596 -40.93 -41.14 26.94
C CYS A 596 -39.72 -41.27 27.89
N ASP A 597 -39.74 -42.25 28.80
CA ASP A 597 -38.64 -42.49 29.75
C ASP A 597 -37.34 -42.95 29.06
N ASP A 598 -37.48 -43.55 27.88
CA ASP A 598 -36.40 -43.99 27.02
C ASP A 598 -35.65 -42.83 26.32
N LEU A 599 -36.31 -41.69 26.13
CA LEU A 599 -35.68 -40.48 25.59
C LEU A 599 -34.69 -39.85 26.57
N ARG A 600 -34.91 -40.06 27.89
CA ARG A 600 -34.06 -39.52 28.96
C ARG A 600 -32.85 -40.37 29.29
N LYS A 601 -32.71 -41.57 28.72
CA LYS A 601 -31.53 -42.41 28.94
C LYS A 601 -30.28 -41.63 28.55
N SER A 602 -29.60 -41.13 29.58
CA SER A 602 -28.37 -40.36 29.54
C SER A 602 -27.25 -41.24 29.01
N ASN A 603 -26.30 -40.59 28.34
CA ASN A 603 -24.94 -41.09 28.16
C ASN A 603 -24.38 -41.72 29.44
#